data_AF-A0A2N1MMQ4-F1
#
_entry.id   AF-A0A2N1MMQ4-F1
#
_cell.length_a   1.000
_cell.length_b   1.000
_cell.length_c   1.000
_cell.angle_alpha   90.00
_cell.angle_beta   90.00
_cell.angle_gamma   90.00
#
_symmetry.space_group_name_H-M   'P 1'
#
loop_
_entity.id
_entity.type
_entity.pdbx_description
1 polymer ?
#
loop_
_entity_poly.entity_id
_entity_poly.type
_entity_poly.pdbx_seq_one_letter_code
_entity_poly.pdbx_strand_id
1 'polypeptide(L)'
;METNDAPLSVKKKRPIEIHNYPKESIIQYSDSERSYTYNIIKEGTYPPAAYLKYTKGQKGFRIPDNYEVETSLRKPKTRQIVKCIIKYVEKKPVYWVYYGDKFQYHVKSEKSSSDVACLYAKALNPETKTRYSSPHFFGLHLEILQQTRDIYRRATVLKSFDNLTQTGQNNRAKKIAKSISAIFDQETTKCCHLDDDSNLKSIEFSIRDNSFHFSFNEDNVEIKHKARATVQACDKGQVTREGYRTLASISQDLPREWKVFAEKKDITYEMNEIIPISLINITPSPSDNSVNSEIHINDAEIIDNLQQSIGKGGRQDIVNILRYLIPGLLERNVLDITNPTIHLRISGDGRNVKRKVKQVIVTCSILNDLDNIYRPENYYTIILYPGIEKYEILNVVLEPLIMELRKLKEEGFRDNQNKE
;
A
#
# COMPACT_ATOMS: atom_id res chain seq x y z
N MET A 1 31.08 -15.25 62.70
CA MET A 1 29.61 -15.31 62.85
C MET A 1 29.13 -13.89 63.09
N GLU A 2 28.82 -13.17 62.02
CA GLU A 2 28.08 -11.90 62.10
C GLU A 2 26.98 -11.99 61.05
N THR A 3 25.75 -12.14 61.52
CA THR A 3 24.53 -12.13 60.74
C THR A 3 24.16 -10.68 60.46
N ASN A 4 24.39 -10.23 59.23
CA ASN A 4 23.83 -8.98 58.72
C ASN A 4 22.40 -9.22 58.23
N ASP A 5 21.42 -9.03 59.11
CA ASP A 5 20.02 -8.91 58.72
C ASP A 5 19.75 -7.48 58.21
N ALA A 6 19.81 -7.31 56.89
CA ALA A 6 19.27 -6.12 56.23
C ALA A 6 17.75 -6.29 56.02
N PRO A 7 16.91 -5.29 56.32
CA PRO A 7 15.45 -5.43 56.21
C PRO A 7 15.02 -5.54 54.74
N LEU A 8 14.26 -6.60 54.43
CA LEU A 8 13.61 -6.84 53.14
C LEU A 8 12.79 -5.63 52.69
N SER A 9 13.19 -5.02 51.56
CA SER A 9 12.39 -4.00 50.89
C SER A 9 11.05 -4.58 50.41
N VAL A 10 9.95 -4.04 50.94
CA VAL A 10 8.59 -4.41 50.53
C VAL A 10 8.34 -3.87 49.11
N LYS A 11 8.30 -4.75 48.11
CA LYS A 11 7.90 -4.42 46.74
C LYS A 11 6.48 -3.80 46.75
N LYS A 12 6.35 -2.50 46.43
CA LYS A 12 5.06 -1.84 46.25
C LYS A 12 4.30 -2.49 45.09
N LYS A 13 3.12 -3.06 45.37
CA LYS A 13 2.20 -3.58 44.34
C LYS A 13 1.80 -2.44 43.39
N ARG A 14 1.77 -2.72 42.07
CA ARG A 14 1.24 -1.78 41.07
C ARG A 14 -0.27 -1.57 41.30
N PRO A 15 -0.80 -0.37 41.06
CA PRO A 15 -2.23 -0.12 41.15
C PRO A 15 -2.98 -1.00 40.14
N ILE A 16 -4.13 -1.53 40.56
CA ILE A 16 -5.00 -2.41 39.79
C ILE A 16 -6.36 -1.72 39.64
N GLU A 17 -6.78 -1.54 38.38
CA GLU A 17 -8.09 -1.06 37.99
C GLU A 17 -8.87 -2.21 37.34
N ILE A 18 -10.03 -2.58 37.91
CA ILE A 18 -10.89 -3.68 37.43
C ILE A 18 -12.23 -3.08 37.02
N HIS A 19 -12.62 -3.24 35.76
CA HIS A 19 -13.87 -2.72 35.21
C HIS A 19 -14.35 -3.52 34.00
N ASN A 20 -15.64 -3.39 33.69
CA ASN A 20 -16.25 -3.79 32.42
C ASN A 20 -16.87 -2.56 31.70
N TYR A 21 -16.36 -1.36 32.01
CA TYR A 21 -16.84 -0.10 31.44
C TYR A 21 -16.68 -0.07 29.91
N PRO A 22 -17.67 0.43 29.13
CA PRO A 22 -18.89 1.11 29.57
C PRO A 22 -20.11 0.20 29.81
N LYS A 23 -19.99 -1.13 29.70
CA LYS A 23 -21.13 -2.05 29.91
C LYS A 23 -21.66 -1.99 31.35
N GLU A 24 -20.75 -1.81 32.31
CA GLU A 24 -21.06 -1.58 33.71
C GLU A 24 -20.46 -0.25 34.17
N SER A 25 -21.20 0.49 34.99
CA SER A 25 -20.77 1.79 35.54
C SER A 25 -19.81 1.68 36.72
N ILE A 26 -19.57 0.46 37.23
CA ILE A 26 -18.77 0.21 38.42
C ILE A 26 -17.31 -0.01 38.04
N ILE A 27 -16.42 0.74 38.69
CA ILE A 27 -14.97 0.63 38.55
C ILE A 27 -14.37 0.39 39.93
N GLN A 28 -13.63 -0.70 40.09
CA GLN A 28 -12.88 -1.00 41.31
C GLN A 28 -11.42 -0.64 41.12
N TYR A 29 -10.89 0.16 42.04
CA TYR A 29 -9.49 0.56 42.02
C TYR A 29 -8.85 0.17 43.35
N SER A 30 -7.67 -0.44 43.28
CA SER A 30 -6.88 -0.76 44.47
C SER A 30 -5.41 -0.48 44.22
N ASP A 31 -4.77 0.17 45.18
CA ASP A 31 -3.32 0.32 45.23
C ASP A 31 -2.76 -0.43 46.45
N SER A 32 -1.46 -0.30 46.72
CA SER A 32 -0.80 -0.98 47.84
C SER A 32 -1.36 -0.61 49.22
N GLU A 33 -2.13 0.48 49.35
CA GLU A 33 -2.58 1.04 50.62
C GLU A 33 -4.11 1.21 50.72
N ARG A 34 -4.83 1.33 49.59
CA ARG A 34 -6.21 1.80 49.55
C ARG A 34 -7.00 1.07 48.47
N SER A 35 -8.28 0.83 48.75
CA SER A 35 -9.25 0.36 47.77
C SER A 35 -10.42 1.34 47.70
N TYR A 36 -10.88 1.58 46.47
CA TYR A 36 -11.99 2.44 46.14
C TYR A 36 -12.92 1.71 45.18
N THR A 37 -14.20 2.02 45.26
CA THR A 37 -15.18 1.62 44.26
C THR A 37 -15.90 2.86 43.80
N TYR A 38 -15.93 3.06 42.50
CA TYR A 38 -16.57 4.16 41.82
C TYR A 38 -17.78 3.65 41.07
N ASN A 39 -18.91 4.31 41.20
CA ASN A 39 -20.07 4.12 40.35
C ASN A 39 -20.24 5.39 39.50
N ILE A 40 -19.93 5.29 38.21
CA ILE A 40 -19.95 6.43 37.28
C ILE A 40 -21.39 6.71 36.87
N ILE A 41 -21.94 7.84 37.30
CA ILE A 41 -23.30 8.27 36.98
C ILE A 41 -23.30 9.06 35.66
N LYS A 42 -22.36 9.99 35.53
CA LYS A 42 -22.11 10.73 34.28
C LYS A 42 -20.61 10.86 34.05
N GLU A 43 -20.16 10.39 32.89
CA GLU A 43 -18.75 10.45 32.50
C GLU A 43 -18.26 11.89 32.31
N GLY A 44 -19.11 12.81 31.85
CA GLY A 44 -18.70 14.16 31.52
C GLY A 44 -17.73 14.23 30.33
N THR A 45 -17.37 15.44 29.91
CA THR A 45 -16.46 15.66 28.76
C THR A 45 -15.35 16.64 29.12
N TYR A 46 -14.21 16.58 28.43
CA TYR A 46 -13.18 17.59 28.63
C TYR A 46 -13.57 18.89 27.92
N PRO A 47 -13.58 20.03 28.64
CA PRO A 47 -13.79 21.31 27.99
C PRO A 47 -12.67 21.64 26.99
N PRO A 48 -12.90 22.59 26.06
CA PRO A 48 -11.89 23.16 25.19
C PRO A 48 -10.59 23.52 25.90
N ALA A 49 -9.47 23.31 25.20
CA ALA A 49 -8.12 23.52 25.73
C ALA A 49 -7.90 24.95 26.29
N ALA A 50 -8.63 25.94 25.77
CA ALA A 50 -8.56 27.34 26.22
C ALA A 50 -8.89 27.54 27.71
N TYR A 51 -9.72 26.67 28.31
CA TYR A 51 -10.11 26.79 29.72
C TYR A 51 -10.08 25.47 30.51
N LEU A 52 -9.51 24.41 29.93
CA LEU A 52 -9.30 23.13 30.61
C LEU A 52 -8.40 23.31 31.84
N LYS A 53 -8.86 22.81 33.00
CA LYS A 53 -8.10 22.83 34.26
C LYS A 53 -7.57 21.44 34.64
N TYR A 54 -6.58 21.44 35.52
CA TYR A 54 -5.87 20.25 35.99
C TYR A 54 -5.72 20.25 37.51
N THR A 55 -5.69 19.07 38.14
CA THR A 55 -5.66 18.95 39.61
C THR A 55 -4.34 19.40 40.28
N LYS A 56 -3.20 19.34 39.58
CA LYS A 56 -1.88 19.74 40.12
C LYS A 56 -0.97 20.33 39.01
N GLY A 57 -1.40 21.43 38.39
CA GLY A 57 -0.74 22.00 37.22
C GLY A 57 -0.81 21.08 35.99
N GLN A 58 -0.02 21.36 34.93
CA GLN A 58 -0.09 20.59 33.67
C GLN A 58 0.28 19.10 33.80
N LYS A 59 0.94 18.69 34.89
CA LYS A 59 1.26 17.28 35.20
C LYS A 59 0.17 16.56 36.00
N GLY A 60 -0.93 17.24 36.31
CA GLY A 60 -2.07 16.67 37.04
C GLY A 60 -3.11 16.02 36.12
N PHE A 61 -4.20 15.55 36.72
CA PHE A 61 -5.33 14.97 35.99
C PHE A 61 -6.21 16.07 35.42
N ARG A 62 -6.65 15.89 34.17
CA ARG A 62 -7.60 16.79 33.47
C ARG A 62 -8.95 16.77 34.18
N ILE A 63 -9.58 17.93 34.33
CA ILE A 63 -10.83 18.08 35.06
C ILE A 63 -11.99 18.10 34.05
N PRO A 64 -12.87 17.07 34.05
CA PRO A 64 -14.02 17.01 33.14
C PRO A 64 -15.13 17.96 33.58
N ASP A 65 -15.96 18.36 32.62
CA ASP A 65 -17.20 19.08 32.82
C ASP A 65 -18.40 18.12 32.86
N ASN A 66 -19.42 18.50 33.62
CA ASN A 66 -20.66 17.75 33.84
C ASN A 66 -20.43 16.28 34.27
N TYR A 67 -19.46 16.08 35.15
CA TYR A 67 -19.04 14.77 35.67
C TYR A 67 -19.70 14.48 37.02
N GLU A 68 -20.16 13.24 37.20
CA GLU A 68 -20.91 12.79 38.38
C GLU A 68 -20.52 11.35 38.72
N VAL A 69 -20.04 11.14 39.95
CA VAL A 69 -19.56 9.83 40.42
C VAL A 69 -19.94 9.60 41.88
N GLU A 70 -20.33 8.39 42.20
CA GLU A 70 -20.41 7.92 43.58
C GLU A 70 -19.12 7.19 43.95
N THR A 71 -18.45 7.68 44.99
CA THR A 71 -17.21 7.11 45.50
C THR A 71 -17.50 6.48 46.84
N SER A 72 -17.18 5.19 47.00
CA SER A 72 -17.23 4.55 48.30
C SER A 72 -15.90 4.66 49.04
N LEU A 73 -15.96 5.22 50.25
CA LEU A 73 -14.84 5.48 51.13
C LEU A 73 -14.85 4.47 52.30
N ARG A 74 -13.67 3.98 52.69
CA ARG A 74 -13.40 3.02 53.80
C ARG A 74 -13.71 1.54 53.52
N LYS A 75 -13.24 0.69 54.45
CA LYS A 75 -13.38 -0.78 54.44
C LYS A 75 -14.86 -1.20 54.45
N PRO A 76 -15.21 -2.40 53.94
CA PRO A 76 -16.59 -2.83 53.68
C PRO A 76 -17.59 -2.67 54.84
N LYS A 77 -17.12 -2.80 56.09
CA LYS A 77 -17.95 -2.70 57.31
C LYS A 77 -18.32 -1.27 57.73
N THR A 78 -17.71 -0.24 57.13
CA THR A 78 -17.94 1.20 57.45
C THR A 78 -18.02 2.04 56.16
N ARG A 79 -18.55 1.43 55.09
CA ARG A 79 -18.55 2.00 53.74
C ARG A 79 -19.41 3.25 53.70
N GLN A 80 -18.77 4.41 53.61
CA GLN A 80 -19.45 5.68 53.43
C GLN A 80 -19.45 6.01 51.95
N ILE A 81 -20.62 6.17 51.35
CA ILE A 81 -20.75 6.54 49.94
C ILE A 81 -20.94 8.06 49.88
N VAL A 82 -20.14 8.71 49.03
CA VAL A 82 -20.28 10.13 48.73
C VAL A 82 -20.54 10.29 47.25
N LYS A 83 -21.30 11.32 46.90
CA LYS A 83 -21.57 11.67 45.51
C LYS A 83 -20.81 12.94 45.16
N CYS A 84 -19.89 12.83 44.21
CA CYS A 84 -19.02 13.89 43.76
C CYS A 84 -19.49 14.42 42.41
N ILE A 85 -19.61 15.74 42.29
CA ILE A 85 -20.03 16.42 41.06
C ILE A 85 -19.00 17.48 40.68
N ILE A 86 -18.70 17.57 39.39
CA ILE A 86 -17.90 18.65 38.80
C ILE A 86 -18.69 19.27 37.65
N LYS A 87 -18.85 20.59 37.69
CA LYS A 87 -19.42 21.39 36.59
C LYS A 87 -18.63 22.65 36.37
N TYR A 88 -18.45 23.05 35.12
CA TYR A 88 -17.83 24.32 34.77
C TYR A 88 -18.89 25.41 34.73
N VAL A 89 -18.70 26.45 35.54
CA VAL A 89 -19.51 27.68 35.55
C VAL A 89 -18.57 28.82 35.19
N GLU A 90 -18.93 29.64 34.21
CA GLU A 90 -18.08 30.74 33.71
C GLU A 90 -16.62 30.30 33.40
N LYS A 91 -16.48 29.15 32.72
CA LYS A 91 -15.18 28.55 32.35
C LYS A 91 -14.29 28.14 33.54
N LYS A 92 -14.83 28.06 34.76
CA LYS A 92 -14.13 27.57 35.96
C LYS A 92 -14.83 26.34 36.56
N PRO A 93 -14.09 25.30 36.96
CA PRO A 93 -14.68 24.12 37.57
C PRO A 93 -15.14 24.42 39.00
N VAL A 94 -16.36 24.00 39.30
CA VAL A 94 -16.96 24.02 40.62
C VAL A 94 -17.16 22.57 41.07
N TYR A 95 -16.82 22.30 42.32
CA TYR A 95 -16.81 20.96 42.88
C TYR A 95 -17.84 20.86 44.01
N TRP A 96 -18.66 19.81 43.96
CA TRP A 96 -19.61 19.48 45.03
C TRP A 96 -19.38 18.07 45.54
N VAL A 97 -19.55 17.90 46.84
CA VAL A 97 -19.56 16.59 47.50
C VAL A 97 -20.82 16.50 48.31
N TYR A 98 -21.69 15.56 47.95
CA TYR A 98 -22.90 15.25 48.69
C TYR A 98 -22.70 14.01 49.55
N TYR A 99 -23.25 14.03 50.76
CA TYR A 99 -23.05 13.01 51.79
C TYR A 99 -24.22 12.93 52.77
N GLY A 100 -24.19 11.93 53.65
CA GLY A 100 -25.31 11.59 54.54
C GLY A 100 -26.37 10.74 53.86
N ASP A 101 -27.41 10.37 54.62
CA ASP A 101 -28.49 9.54 54.10
C ASP A 101 -29.16 10.21 52.90
N LYS A 102 -29.28 9.47 51.79
CA LYS A 102 -29.81 9.96 50.51
C LYS A 102 -29.15 11.24 49.99
N PHE A 103 -27.88 11.50 50.35
CA PHE A 103 -27.10 12.65 49.88
C PHE A 103 -27.70 14.02 50.25
N GLN A 104 -28.36 14.12 51.41
CA GLN A 104 -29.06 15.34 51.85
C GLN A 104 -28.13 16.51 52.21
N TYR A 105 -26.88 16.25 52.60
CA TYR A 105 -25.91 17.29 52.94
C TYR A 105 -24.92 17.48 51.80
N HIS A 106 -24.42 18.70 51.62
CA HIS A 106 -23.39 18.98 50.63
C HIS A 106 -22.36 20.00 51.10
N VAL A 107 -21.17 19.92 50.52
CA VAL A 107 -20.16 20.99 50.55
C VAL A 107 -19.79 21.37 49.11
N LYS A 108 -19.48 22.65 48.91
CA LYS A 108 -19.12 23.23 47.61
C LYS A 108 -17.77 23.93 47.74
N SER A 109 -16.93 23.82 46.70
CA SER A 109 -15.76 24.68 46.52
C SER A 109 -15.62 25.11 45.07
N GLU A 110 -15.21 26.36 44.87
CA GLU A 110 -14.82 26.92 43.57
C GLU A 110 -13.29 26.98 43.42
N LYS A 111 -12.55 26.62 44.48
CA LYS A 111 -11.08 26.73 44.53
C LYS A 111 -10.40 25.52 43.92
N SER A 112 -10.72 24.32 44.44
CA SER A 112 -10.14 23.06 43.95
C SER A 112 -10.89 21.84 44.48
N SER A 113 -10.68 20.69 43.84
CA SER A 113 -11.17 19.39 44.32
C SER A 113 -10.56 18.97 45.67
N SER A 114 -9.35 19.43 45.99
CA SER A 114 -8.73 19.19 47.31
C SER A 114 -9.38 20.01 48.41
N ASP A 115 -9.78 21.24 48.10
CA ASP A 115 -10.43 22.15 49.05
C ASP A 115 -11.80 21.62 49.46
N VAL A 116 -12.64 21.20 48.50
CA VAL A 116 -13.95 20.60 48.82
C VAL A 116 -13.82 19.28 49.60
N ALA A 117 -12.79 18.47 49.32
CA ALA A 117 -12.55 17.24 50.07
C ALA A 117 -12.11 17.54 51.52
N CYS A 118 -11.38 18.65 51.74
CA CYS A 118 -11.04 19.14 53.07
C CYS A 118 -12.27 19.67 53.82
N LEU A 119 -13.14 20.44 53.15
CA LEU A 119 -14.42 20.90 53.71
C LEU A 119 -15.30 19.73 54.12
N TYR A 120 -15.39 18.69 53.30
CA TYR A 120 -16.10 17.46 53.63
C TYR A 120 -15.52 16.78 54.88
N ALA A 121 -14.19 16.64 54.97
CA ALA A 121 -13.55 16.04 56.13
C ALA A 121 -13.88 16.80 57.42
N LYS A 122 -13.79 18.14 57.39
CA LYS A 122 -14.14 19.01 58.52
C LYS A 122 -15.62 18.95 58.88
N ALA A 123 -16.50 18.80 57.90
CA ALA A 123 -17.93 18.66 58.13
C ALA A 123 -18.30 17.34 58.83
N LEU A 124 -17.50 16.27 58.66
CA LEU A 124 -17.65 15.02 59.40
C LEU A 124 -17.06 15.08 60.81
N ASN A 125 -15.90 15.73 60.95
CA ASN A 125 -15.25 15.94 62.24
C ASN A 125 -14.42 17.23 62.19
N PRO A 126 -14.83 18.31 62.88
CA PRO A 126 -14.14 19.61 62.84
C PRO A 126 -12.66 19.57 63.23
N GLU A 127 -12.26 18.63 64.10
CA GLU A 127 -10.88 18.50 64.59
C GLU A 127 -10.01 17.57 63.71
N THR A 128 -10.57 17.02 62.62
CA THR A 128 -9.86 16.04 61.80
C THR A 128 -8.65 16.65 61.09
N LYS A 129 -7.51 15.94 61.18
CA LYS A 129 -6.33 16.19 60.33
C LYS A 129 -6.35 15.34 59.05
N THR A 130 -7.43 14.60 58.80
CA THR A 130 -7.55 13.68 57.66
C THR A 130 -7.53 14.45 56.34
N ARG A 131 -6.65 14.05 55.42
CA ARG A 131 -6.57 14.60 54.07
C ARG A 131 -6.95 13.53 53.06
N TYR A 132 -8.04 13.74 52.33
CA TYR A 132 -8.39 12.91 51.19
C TYR A 132 -7.53 13.29 49.98
N SER A 133 -7.07 12.29 49.22
CA SER A 133 -6.40 12.52 47.95
C SER A 133 -7.44 12.92 46.92
N SER A 134 -7.46 14.18 46.46
CA SER A 134 -8.54 14.67 45.60
C SER A 134 -8.70 13.90 44.28
N PRO A 135 -7.63 13.46 43.59
CA PRO A 135 -7.79 12.65 42.38
C PRO A 135 -8.43 11.29 42.63
N HIS A 136 -8.22 10.70 43.82
CA HIS A 136 -8.85 9.44 44.19
C HIS A 136 -10.28 9.69 44.67
N PHE A 137 -10.50 10.73 45.46
CA PHE A 137 -11.84 11.08 45.97
C PHE A 137 -12.87 11.31 44.84
N PHE A 138 -12.43 11.91 43.73
CA PHE A 138 -13.25 12.13 42.53
C PHE A 138 -13.06 11.07 41.43
N GLY A 139 -12.19 10.06 41.60
CA GLY A 139 -11.90 9.10 40.54
C GLY A 139 -11.29 9.70 39.26
N LEU A 140 -10.66 10.88 39.34
CA LEU A 140 -10.07 11.57 38.18
C LEU A 140 -8.84 10.87 37.61
N HIS A 141 -8.24 9.97 38.38
CA HIS A 141 -7.07 9.19 37.99
C HIS A 141 -7.40 7.95 37.16
N LEU A 142 -8.67 7.51 37.14
CA LEU A 142 -9.10 6.30 36.45
C LEU A 142 -8.73 6.37 34.97
N GLU A 143 -7.98 5.39 34.50
CA GLU A 143 -7.38 5.43 33.17
C GLU A 143 -8.45 5.22 32.08
N ILE A 144 -9.39 4.30 32.32
CA ILE A 144 -10.45 3.99 31.36
C ILE A 144 -11.30 5.21 31.00
N LEU A 145 -11.59 6.07 31.99
CA LEU A 145 -12.38 7.28 31.76
C LEU A 145 -11.58 8.37 31.05
N GLN A 146 -10.25 8.39 31.18
CA GLN A 146 -9.43 9.30 30.39
C GLN A 146 -9.40 8.87 28.93
N GLN A 147 -9.19 7.58 28.68
CA GLN A 147 -9.16 7.00 27.34
C GLN A 147 -10.52 7.16 26.63
N THR A 148 -11.62 6.88 27.32
CA THR A 148 -12.98 6.97 26.74
C THR A 148 -13.30 8.40 26.31
N ARG A 149 -13.06 9.40 27.17
CA ARG A 149 -13.24 10.82 26.83
C ARG A 149 -12.38 11.28 25.66
N ASP A 150 -11.16 10.75 25.52
CA ASP A 150 -10.26 11.07 24.41
C ASP A 150 -10.72 10.45 23.07
N ILE A 151 -11.37 9.27 23.11
CA ILE A 151 -11.98 8.64 21.92
C ILE A 151 -13.12 9.50 21.39
N TYR A 152 -14.04 9.93 22.26
CA TYR A 152 -15.17 10.78 21.87
C TYR A 152 -14.72 12.12 21.26
N ARG A 153 -13.68 12.74 21.81
CA ARG A 153 -13.12 13.99 21.24
C ARG A 153 -12.59 13.80 19.81
N ARG A 154 -11.97 12.65 19.51
CA ARG A 154 -11.49 12.34 18.15
C ARG A 154 -12.63 12.04 17.17
N ALA A 155 -13.70 11.39 17.64
CA ALA A 155 -14.86 11.08 16.82
C ALA A 155 -15.54 12.35 16.27
N THR A 156 -15.62 13.42 17.05
CA THR A 156 -16.18 14.73 16.64
C THR A 156 -15.39 15.47 15.55
N VAL A 157 -14.17 15.04 15.18
CA VAL A 157 -13.30 15.77 14.23
C VAL A 157 -13.11 15.02 12.89
N LEU A 158 -13.62 13.79 12.77
CA LEU A 158 -13.45 13.02 11.54
C LEU A 158 -14.45 13.48 10.47
N LYS A 159 -13.93 13.98 9.34
CA LYS A 159 -14.75 14.24 8.15
C LYS A 159 -15.44 12.95 7.67
N SER A 160 -16.67 13.11 7.17
CA SER A 160 -17.37 12.05 6.43
C SER A 160 -16.49 11.53 5.30
N PHE A 161 -16.63 10.26 4.96
CA PHE A 161 -15.87 9.63 3.89
C PHE A 161 -16.07 10.31 2.52
N ASP A 162 -17.28 10.77 2.23
CA ASP A 162 -17.60 11.51 0.98
C ASP A 162 -16.93 12.88 0.93
N ASN A 163 -16.66 13.46 2.11
CA ASN A 163 -16.04 14.77 2.22
C ASN A 163 -14.50 14.68 2.22
N LEU A 164 -13.94 13.50 1.92
CA LEU A 164 -12.52 13.28 1.73
C LEU A 164 -12.19 13.30 0.24
N THR A 165 -11.00 13.81 -0.09
CA THR A 165 -10.41 13.61 -1.42
C THR A 165 -10.13 12.12 -1.65
N GLN A 166 -9.96 11.69 -2.90
CA GLN A 166 -9.58 10.31 -3.23
C GLN A 166 -8.35 9.84 -2.43
N THR A 167 -7.34 10.69 -2.31
CA THR A 167 -6.14 10.41 -1.48
C THR A 167 -6.50 10.24 0.00
N GLY A 168 -7.41 11.06 0.53
CA GLY A 168 -7.90 10.95 1.90
C GLY A 168 -8.67 9.64 2.14
N GLN A 169 -9.51 9.24 1.20
CA GLN A 169 -10.23 7.96 1.21
C GLN A 169 -9.25 6.78 1.22
N ASN A 170 -8.29 6.78 0.29
CA ASN A 170 -7.25 5.75 0.19
C ASN A 170 -6.38 5.67 1.47
N ASN A 171 -6.00 6.80 2.05
CA ASN A 171 -5.23 6.82 3.30
C ASN A 171 -6.02 6.25 4.47
N ARG A 172 -7.34 6.49 4.51
CA ARG A 172 -8.22 5.93 5.54
C ARG A 172 -8.34 4.42 5.40
N ALA A 173 -8.59 3.93 4.18
CA ALA A 173 -8.62 2.51 3.87
C ALA A 173 -7.28 1.83 4.20
N LYS A 174 -6.15 2.44 3.82
CA LYS A 174 -4.81 1.94 4.13
C LYS A 174 -4.55 1.86 5.65
N LYS A 175 -5.08 2.80 6.43
CA LYS A 175 -4.98 2.76 7.89
C LYS A 175 -5.73 1.57 8.48
N ILE A 176 -6.93 1.28 7.97
CA ILE A 176 -7.72 0.10 8.37
C ILE A 176 -6.95 -1.19 8.03
N ALA A 177 -6.48 -1.33 6.79
CA ALA A 177 -5.73 -2.50 6.34
C ALA A 177 -4.48 -2.74 7.20
N LYS A 178 -3.72 -1.68 7.53
CA LYS A 178 -2.56 -1.78 8.45
C LYS A 178 -2.96 -2.26 9.84
N SER A 179 -4.07 -1.77 10.38
CA SER A 179 -4.55 -2.21 11.69
C SER A 179 -4.97 -3.68 11.68
N ILE A 180 -5.66 -4.13 10.63
CA ILE A 180 -6.05 -5.54 10.48
C ILE A 180 -4.81 -6.43 10.36
N SER A 181 -3.82 -6.04 9.55
CA SER A 181 -2.54 -6.76 9.43
C SER A 181 -1.84 -6.91 10.78
N ALA A 182 -1.77 -5.83 11.58
CA ALA A 182 -1.14 -5.90 12.90
C ALA A 182 -1.93 -6.79 13.89
N ILE A 183 -3.26 -6.82 13.78
CA ILE A 183 -4.10 -7.73 14.57
C ILE A 183 -3.84 -9.18 14.14
N PHE A 184 -3.77 -9.44 12.84
CA PHE A 184 -3.43 -10.76 12.32
C PHE A 184 -2.11 -11.24 12.93
N ASP A 185 -1.00 -10.50 12.76
CA ASP A 185 0.32 -10.86 13.29
C ASP A 185 0.27 -11.16 14.81
N GLN A 186 -0.49 -10.37 15.57
CA GLN A 186 -0.65 -10.56 17.01
C GLN A 186 -1.44 -11.83 17.35
N GLU A 187 -2.46 -12.19 16.58
CA GLU A 187 -3.24 -13.41 16.83
C GLU A 187 -2.50 -14.65 16.32
N THR A 188 -1.80 -14.55 15.19
CA THR A 188 -0.98 -15.64 14.64
C THR A 188 0.09 -16.09 15.64
N THR A 189 0.74 -15.14 16.32
CA THR A 189 1.74 -15.45 17.37
C THR A 189 1.14 -16.11 18.62
N LYS A 190 -0.18 -15.97 18.85
CA LYS A 190 -0.88 -16.64 19.96
C LYS A 190 -1.47 -17.99 19.56
N CYS A 191 -1.91 -18.13 18.32
CA CYS A 191 -2.76 -19.23 17.87
C CYS A 191 -2.07 -20.26 16.97
N CYS A 192 -0.95 -19.91 16.32
CA CYS A 192 -0.22 -20.79 15.40
C CYS A 192 1.16 -21.14 15.97
N HIS A 193 1.70 -22.31 15.58
CA HIS A 193 3.10 -22.64 15.83
C HIS A 193 4.01 -21.84 14.89
N LEU A 194 5.26 -21.60 15.29
CA LEU A 194 6.22 -20.85 14.46
C LEU A 194 6.52 -21.52 13.12
N ASP A 195 6.30 -22.83 13.02
CA ASP A 195 6.53 -23.63 11.81
C ASP A 195 5.34 -23.62 10.83
N ASP A 196 4.19 -23.06 11.22
CA ASP A 196 2.95 -23.10 10.44
C ASP A 196 2.87 -22.02 9.32
N ASP A 197 3.94 -21.23 9.12
CA ASP A 197 4.12 -20.18 8.08
C ASP A 197 2.82 -19.43 7.70
N SER A 198 2.15 -18.92 8.72
CA SER A 198 0.84 -18.30 8.60
C SER A 198 0.95 -16.87 8.06
N ASN A 199 0.44 -16.66 6.85
CA ASN A 199 0.61 -15.42 6.10
C ASN A 199 -0.73 -14.81 5.67
N LEU A 200 -0.89 -13.50 5.87
CA LEU A 200 -2.05 -12.75 5.40
C LEU A 200 -1.89 -12.42 3.90
N LYS A 201 -2.71 -13.02 3.03
CA LYS A 201 -2.59 -12.83 1.57
C LYS A 201 -3.16 -11.50 1.09
N SER A 202 -4.41 -11.23 1.42
CA SER A 202 -5.10 -10.00 1.05
C SER A 202 -6.14 -9.57 2.08
N ILE A 203 -6.53 -8.29 2.01
CA ILE A 203 -7.61 -7.70 2.77
C ILE A 203 -8.54 -7.00 1.78
N GLU A 204 -9.79 -7.43 1.72
CA GLU A 204 -10.84 -6.81 0.92
C GLU A 204 -11.96 -6.28 1.81
N PHE A 205 -12.39 -5.04 1.59
CA PHE A 205 -13.52 -4.44 2.28
C PHE A 205 -14.06 -3.24 1.51
N SER A 206 -15.33 -2.91 1.75
CA SER A 206 -15.95 -1.70 1.21
C SER A 206 -16.19 -0.65 2.28
N ILE A 207 -16.11 0.62 1.87
CA ILE A 207 -16.63 1.75 2.65
C ILE A 207 -17.67 2.43 1.76
N ARG A 208 -18.95 2.20 2.06
CA ARG A 208 -20.09 2.53 1.17
C ARG A 208 -19.95 1.76 -0.15
N ASP A 209 -19.96 2.46 -1.28
CA ASP A 209 -19.90 1.87 -2.62
C ASP A 209 -18.46 1.72 -3.15
N ASN A 210 -17.45 2.16 -2.38
CA ASN A 210 -16.05 2.03 -2.77
C ASN A 210 -15.45 0.74 -2.20
N SER A 211 -15.05 -0.18 -3.08
CA SER A 211 -14.31 -1.40 -2.71
C SER A 211 -12.80 -1.15 -2.68
N PHE A 212 -12.16 -1.67 -1.64
CA PHE A 212 -10.72 -1.61 -1.42
C PHE A 212 -10.14 -3.01 -1.28
N HIS A 213 -9.15 -3.31 -2.12
CA HIS A 213 -8.37 -4.54 -2.07
C HIS A 213 -6.90 -4.22 -1.77
N PHE A 214 -6.32 -4.88 -0.76
CA PHE A 214 -4.91 -4.78 -0.40
C PHE A 214 -4.27 -6.16 -0.41
N SER A 215 -3.28 -6.39 -1.27
CA SER A 215 -2.43 -7.59 -1.25
C SER A 215 -1.15 -7.32 -0.47
N PHE A 216 -0.71 -8.29 0.34
CA PHE A 216 0.48 -8.19 1.19
C PHE A 216 1.63 -9.07 0.70
N ASN A 217 1.29 -10.18 0.02
CA ASN A 217 2.24 -11.17 -0.48
C ASN A 217 2.10 -11.37 -1.99
N GLU A 218 2.04 -10.30 -2.77
CA GLU A 218 2.33 -10.46 -4.19
C GLU A 218 3.85 -10.58 -4.33
N ASP A 219 4.34 -11.80 -4.55
CA ASP A 219 5.73 -12.01 -4.92
C ASP A 219 6.07 -11.10 -6.10
N ASN A 220 7.23 -10.42 -6.05
CA ASN A 220 7.71 -9.63 -7.19
C ASN A 220 7.73 -10.47 -8.48
N VAL A 221 7.93 -11.78 -8.34
CA VAL A 221 7.86 -12.76 -9.41
C VAL A 221 6.44 -12.87 -9.97
N GLU A 222 5.41 -13.03 -9.15
CA GLU A 222 4.01 -13.10 -9.62
C GLU A 222 3.57 -11.80 -10.31
N ILE A 223 3.96 -10.64 -9.77
CA ILE A 223 3.70 -9.34 -10.38
C ILE A 223 4.35 -9.24 -11.76
N LYS A 224 5.61 -9.69 -11.89
CA LYS A 224 6.34 -9.70 -13.16
C LYS A 224 5.64 -10.61 -14.19
N HIS A 225 5.23 -11.80 -13.78
CA HIS A 225 4.49 -12.73 -14.66
C HIS A 225 3.15 -12.16 -15.11
N LYS A 226 2.38 -11.53 -14.21
CA LYS A 226 1.12 -10.83 -14.56
C LYS A 226 1.38 -9.70 -15.56
N ALA A 227 2.41 -8.89 -15.33
CA ALA A 227 2.79 -7.82 -16.25
C ALA A 227 3.19 -8.38 -17.63
N ARG A 228 4.01 -9.43 -17.67
CA ARG A 228 4.48 -10.07 -18.92
C ARG A 228 3.32 -10.72 -19.69
N ALA A 229 2.42 -11.42 -19.01
CA ALA A 229 1.21 -11.98 -19.62
C ALA A 229 0.29 -10.87 -20.16
N THR A 230 0.21 -9.74 -19.45
CA THR A 230 -0.54 -8.56 -19.92
C THR A 230 0.08 -7.95 -21.17
N VAL A 231 1.41 -7.78 -21.23
CA VAL A 231 2.10 -7.33 -22.45
C VAL A 231 1.76 -8.24 -23.62
N GLN A 232 1.85 -9.56 -23.43
CA GLN A 232 1.52 -10.55 -24.46
C GLN A 232 0.05 -10.45 -24.91
N ALA A 233 -0.89 -10.31 -23.97
CA ALA A 233 -2.31 -10.17 -24.28
C ALA A 233 -2.60 -8.87 -25.05
N CYS A 234 -1.97 -7.77 -24.66
CA CYS A 234 -2.09 -6.50 -25.36
C CYS A 234 -1.55 -6.57 -26.79
N ASP A 235 -0.38 -7.19 -27.00
CA ASP A 235 0.22 -7.32 -28.32
C ASP A 235 -0.61 -8.25 -29.23
N LYS A 236 -1.05 -9.41 -28.72
CA LYS A 236 -1.94 -10.34 -29.47
C LYS A 236 -3.30 -9.73 -29.78
N GLY A 237 -3.89 -9.02 -28.82
CA GLY A 237 -5.19 -8.38 -28.95
C GLY A 237 -5.16 -7.02 -29.63
N GLN A 238 -3.98 -6.54 -30.05
CA GLN A 238 -3.77 -5.19 -30.59
C GLN A 238 -4.35 -4.08 -29.70
N VAL A 239 -4.29 -4.27 -28.38
CA VAL A 239 -4.82 -3.34 -27.39
C VAL A 239 -3.90 -2.12 -27.31
N THR A 240 -4.46 -0.95 -27.62
CA THR A 240 -3.71 0.31 -27.50
C THR A 240 -3.43 0.64 -26.03
N ARG A 241 -2.41 1.47 -25.78
CA ARG A 241 -2.12 1.98 -24.43
C ARG A 241 -3.34 2.60 -23.77
N GLU A 242 -4.14 3.37 -24.52
CA GLU A 242 -5.36 4.00 -24.02
C GLU A 242 -6.47 2.98 -23.75
N GLY A 243 -6.62 1.99 -24.62
CA GLY A 243 -7.52 0.85 -24.39
C GLY A 243 -7.15 0.10 -23.11
N TYR A 244 -5.86 -0.15 -22.89
CA TYR A 244 -5.39 -0.80 -21.67
C TYR A 244 -5.63 0.05 -20.43
N ARG A 245 -5.39 1.37 -20.49
CA ARG A 245 -5.70 2.29 -19.38
C ARG A 245 -7.17 2.26 -19.00
N THR A 246 -8.05 2.19 -19.99
CA THR A 246 -9.49 2.06 -19.77
C THR A 246 -9.81 0.74 -19.04
N LEU A 247 -9.25 -0.39 -19.48
CA LEU A 247 -9.44 -1.69 -18.82
C LEU A 247 -8.90 -1.71 -17.38
N ALA A 248 -7.69 -1.20 -17.18
CA ALA A 248 -7.05 -1.14 -15.86
C ALA A 248 -7.72 -0.14 -14.89
N SER A 249 -8.54 0.79 -15.41
CA SER A 249 -9.34 1.68 -14.55
C SER A 249 -10.57 0.98 -13.94
N ILE A 250 -11.03 -0.10 -14.57
CA ILE A 250 -12.23 -0.85 -14.18
C ILE A 250 -11.85 -2.07 -13.33
N SER A 251 -10.78 -2.78 -13.70
CA SER A 251 -10.32 -3.97 -12.98
C SER A 251 -9.12 -3.66 -12.10
N GLN A 252 -9.27 -3.85 -10.78
CA GLN A 252 -8.19 -3.68 -9.80
C GLN A 252 -7.14 -4.79 -9.88
N ASP A 253 -7.45 -5.93 -10.50
CA ASP A 253 -6.56 -7.09 -10.62
C ASP A 253 -5.55 -6.94 -11.79
N LEU A 254 -5.79 -6.00 -12.70
CA LEU A 254 -4.87 -5.73 -13.80
C LEU A 254 -3.64 -4.96 -13.30
N PRO A 255 -2.43 -5.30 -13.80
CA PRO A 255 -1.24 -4.52 -13.51
C PRO A 255 -1.40 -3.04 -13.86
N ARG A 256 -0.75 -2.15 -13.12
CA ARG A 256 -0.76 -0.73 -13.49
C ARG A 256 -0.03 -0.51 -14.80
N GLU A 257 -0.50 0.44 -15.60
CA GLU A 257 0.05 0.76 -16.93
C GLU A 257 1.57 0.96 -16.92
N TRP A 258 2.11 1.67 -15.93
CA TRP A 258 3.55 1.88 -15.81
C TRP A 258 4.34 0.59 -15.55
N LYS A 259 3.76 -0.40 -14.84
CA LYS A 259 4.38 -1.73 -14.64
C LYS A 259 4.41 -2.52 -15.94
N VAL A 260 3.31 -2.49 -16.70
CA VAL A 260 3.23 -3.12 -18.03
C VAL A 260 4.22 -2.49 -18.99
N PHE A 261 4.36 -1.17 -18.96
CA PHE A 261 5.34 -0.45 -19.78
C PHE A 261 6.79 -0.78 -19.38
N ALA A 262 7.09 -0.85 -18.07
CA ALA A 262 8.41 -1.25 -17.60
C ALA A 262 8.75 -2.67 -18.06
N GLU A 263 7.84 -3.64 -17.89
CA GLU A 263 8.06 -5.01 -18.35
C GLU A 263 8.22 -5.07 -19.88
N LYS A 264 7.48 -4.24 -20.64
CA LYS A 264 7.66 -4.13 -22.10
C LYS A 264 9.07 -3.64 -22.46
N LYS A 265 9.62 -2.69 -21.70
CA LYS A 265 11.00 -2.22 -21.86
C LYS A 265 12.00 -3.33 -21.55
N ASP A 266 11.79 -4.07 -20.46
CA ASP A 266 12.65 -5.19 -20.07
C ASP A 266 12.66 -6.30 -21.14
N ILE A 267 11.48 -6.67 -21.66
CA ILE A 267 11.37 -7.62 -22.79
C ILE A 267 12.11 -7.10 -24.02
N THR A 268 12.00 -5.80 -24.32
CA THR A 268 12.70 -5.20 -25.46
C THR A 268 14.22 -5.27 -25.28
N TYR A 269 14.72 -5.05 -24.06
CA TYR A 269 16.13 -5.21 -23.73
C TYR A 269 16.59 -6.67 -23.90
N GLU A 270 15.86 -7.63 -23.30
CA GLU A 270 16.14 -9.06 -23.43
C GLU A 270 16.14 -9.50 -24.91
N MET A 271 15.19 -9.02 -25.71
CA MET A 271 15.13 -9.34 -27.14
C MET A 271 16.29 -8.74 -27.93
N ASN A 272 16.74 -7.53 -27.59
CA ASN A 272 17.87 -6.89 -28.27
C ASN A 272 19.20 -7.61 -28.01
N GLU A 273 19.36 -8.24 -26.84
CA GLU A 273 20.54 -9.08 -26.55
C GLU A 273 20.59 -10.34 -27.43
N ILE A 274 19.42 -10.88 -27.81
CA ILE A 274 19.31 -12.13 -28.58
C ILE A 274 19.30 -11.87 -30.09
N ILE A 275 18.46 -10.91 -30.53
CA ILE A 275 18.28 -10.54 -31.93
C ILE A 275 18.46 -9.02 -32.05
N PRO A 276 19.72 -8.54 -32.06
CA PRO A 276 19.99 -7.11 -32.07
C PRO A 276 19.45 -6.45 -33.33
N ILE A 277 18.84 -5.27 -33.15
CA ILE A 277 18.42 -4.40 -34.24
C ILE A 277 19.60 -3.49 -34.59
N SER A 278 20.25 -3.79 -35.71
CA SER A 278 21.27 -2.95 -36.32
C SER A 278 20.64 -1.86 -37.18
N LEU A 279 21.31 -0.70 -37.28
CA LEU A 279 20.87 0.39 -38.13
C LEU A 279 21.66 0.37 -39.45
N ILE A 280 20.95 0.39 -40.58
CA ILE A 280 21.53 0.54 -41.92
C ILE A 280 21.23 1.95 -42.43
N ASN A 281 22.23 2.62 -42.98
CA ASN A 281 22.04 3.90 -43.65
C ASN A 281 21.37 3.67 -45.02
N ILE A 282 20.28 4.38 -45.28
CA ILE A 282 19.53 4.22 -46.54
C ILE A 282 20.20 5.05 -47.66
N THR A 283 20.64 6.30 -47.39
CA THR A 283 21.66 7.16 -48.08
C THR A 283 21.55 8.65 -47.60
N PRO A 284 22.50 9.59 -47.91
CA PRO A 284 22.83 10.72 -47.03
C PRO A 284 21.74 11.79 -47.01
N SER A 285 21.36 12.17 -45.79
CA SER A 285 20.52 13.31 -45.40
C SER A 285 19.93 14.16 -46.54
N PRO A 286 18.65 13.94 -46.90
CA PRO A 286 17.86 14.97 -47.57
C PRO A 286 17.49 16.03 -46.54
N SER A 287 17.80 17.28 -46.88
CA SER A 287 17.49 18.52 -46.17
C SER A 287 16.14 18.53 -45.45
N ASP A 288 16.19 19.02 -44.21
CA ASP A 288 15.07 19.54 -43.41
C ASP A 288 13.92 20.06 -44.28
N ASN A 289 12.89 19.24 -44.45
CA ASN A 289 11.60 19.73 -44.90
C ASN A 289 10.48 18.97 -44.17
N SER A 290 10.12 19.56 -43.03
CA SER A 290 8.82 19.56 -42.35
C SER A 290 8.21 18.24 -41.88
N VAL A 291 8.13 18.07 -40.56
CA VAL A 291 6.85 17.86 -39.87
C VAL A 291 6.88 18.64 -38.54
N ASN A 292 6.48 19.92 -38.57
CA ASN A 292 6.04 20.62 -37.35
C ASN A 292 4.68 20.05 -36.95
N SER A 293 4.69 18.88 -36.32
CA SER A 293 3.67 18.54 -35.35
C SER A 293 4.28 18.75 -33.99
N GLU A 294 3.62 19.51 -33.10
CA GLU A 294 3.95 19.53 -31.67
C GLU A 294 3.91 18.08 -31.16
N ILE A 295 5.08 17.45 -31.11
CA ILE A 295 5.27 16.15 -30.49
C ILE A 295 5.57 16.47 -29.03
N HIS A 296 4.58 16.35 -28.15
CA HIS A 296 4.78 16.35 -26.70
C HIS A 296 5.38 15.00 -26.27
N ILE A 297 6.61 14.71 -26.70
CA ILE A 297 7.45 13.65 -26.12
C ILE A 297 8.44 14.35 -25.20
N ASN A 298 8.29 14.16 -23.90
CA ASN A 298 9.17 14.74 -22.88
C ASN A 298 10.26 13.75 -22.43
N ASP A 299 10.37 12.58 -23.08
CA ASP A 299 11.32 11.55 -22.73
C ASP A 299 12.60 11.68 -23.56
N ALA A 300 13.69 12.06 -22.91
CA ALA A 300 14.98 12.32 -23.56
C ALA A 300 15.55 11.08 -24.27
N GLU A 301 15.30 9.87 -23.75
CA GLU A 301 15.74 8.61 -24.35
C GLU A 301 15.00 8.36 -25.68
N ILE A 302 13.71 8.70 -25.73
CA ILE A 302 12.90 8.56 -26.96
C ILE A 302 13.33 9.60 -28.00
N ILE A 303 13.64 10.83 -27.58
CA ILE A 303 14.11 11.90 -28.47
C ILE A 303 15.47 11.52 -29.09
N ASP A 304 16.42 11.05 -28.28
CA ASP A 304 17.74 10.64 -28.76
C ASP A 304 17.64 9.46 -29.75
N ASN A 305 16.85 8.44 -29.43
CA ASN A 305 16.59 7.32 -30.34
C ASN A 305 15.92 7.77 -31.66
N LEU A 306 15.02 8.75 -31.60
CA LEU A 306 14.41 9.34 -32.81
C LEU A 306 15.46 10.05 -33.67
N GLN A 307 16.35 10.85 -33.06
CA GLN A 307 17.41 11.55 -33.79
C GLN A 307 18.39 10.56 -34.44
N GLN A 308 18.78 9.51 -33.73
CA GLN A 308 19.73 8.51 -34.23
C GLN A 308 19.17 7.65 -35.37
N SER A 309 17.85 7.55 -35.51
CA SER A 309 17.16 6.72 -36.52
C SER A 309 16.76 7.49 -37.80
N ILE A 310 16.98 8.81 -37.87
CA ILE A 310 16.67 9.62 -39.06
C ILE A 310 17.49 9.11 -40.27
N GLY A 311 16.78 8.81 -41.37
CA GLY A 311 17.40 8.35 -42.62
C GLY A 311 17.99 6.93 -42.56
N LYS A 312 17.68 6.17 -41.50
CA LYS A 312 18.17 4.80 -41.30
C LYS A 312 17.02 3.79 -41.31
N GLY A 313 17.35 2.58 -41.74
CA GLY A 313 16.50 1.40 -41.61
C GLY A 313 16.94 0.55 -40.44
N GLY A 314 15.99 -0.09 -39.77
CA GLY A 314 16.27 -1.14 -38.79
C GLY A 314 16.45 -2.48 -39.51
N ARG A 315 17.41 -3.27 -39.03
CA ARG A 315 17.75 -4.57 -39.60
C ARG A 315 18.11 -5.59 -38.52
N GLN A 316 17.55 -6.78 -38.64
CA GLN A 316 17.87 -7.95 -37.85
C GLN A 316 18.62 -8.97 -38.72
N ASP A 317 19.65 -9.59 -38.14
CA ASP A 317 20.41 -10.67 -38.77
C ASP A 317 19.56 -11.95 -38.81
N ILE A 318 19.40 -12.52 -40.01
CA ILE A 318 18.58 -13.73 -40.19
C ILE A 318 19.13 -14.94 -39.44
N VAL A 319 20.44 -15.05 -39.27
CA VAL A 319 21.08 -16.13 -38.50
C VAL A 319 20.70 -16.02 -37.02
N ASN A 320 20.64 -14.81 -36.46
CA ASN A 320 20.21 -14.60 -35.08
C ASN A 320 18.72 -14.93 -34.89
N ILE A 321 17.88 -14.56 -35.88
CA ILE A 321 16.46 -14.96 -35.89
C ILE A 321 16.33 -16.49 -35.89
N LEU A 322 17.04 -17.18 -36.78
CA LEU A 322 17.00 -18.64 -36.87
C LEU A 322 17.49 -19.31 -35.58
N ARG A 323 18.58 -18.81 -35.00
CA ARG A 323 19.13 -19.28 -33.72
C ARG A 323 18.15 -19.17 -32.57
N TYR A 324 17.31 -18.13 -32.57
CA TYR A 324 16.25 -17.99 -31.58
C TYR A 324 15.07 -18.96 -31.83
N LEU A 325 14.68 -19.15 -33.08
CA LEU A 325 13.45 -19.89 -33.43
C LEU A 325 13.63 -21.41 -33.48
N ILE A 326 14.74 -21.89 -34.03
CA ILE A 326 14.96 -23.33 -34.31
C ILE A 326 14.80 -24.21 -33.06
N PRO A 327 15.35 -23.86 -31.88
CA PRO A 327 15.17 -24.69 -30.68
C PRO A 327 13.69 -24.94 -30.35
N GLY A 328 12.86 -23.90 -30.40
CA GLY A 328 11.42 -24.01 -30.13
C GLY A 328 10.65 -24.77 -31.21
N LEU A 329 11.13 -24.77 -32.45
CA LEU A 329 10.54 -25.56 -33.54
C LEU A 329 10.90 -27.04 -33.45
N LEU A 330 12.10 -27.36 -32.96
CA LEU A 330 12.50 -28.74 -32.64
C LEU A 330 11.67 -29.29 -31.48
N GLU A 331 11.48 -28.52 -30.41
CA GLU A 331 10.64 -28.93 -29.26
C GLU A 331 9.18 -29.23 -29.66
N ARG A 332 8.67 -28.54 -30.68
CA ARG A 332 7.32 -28.74 -31.21
C ARG A 332 7.24 -29.82 -32.30
N ASN A 333 8.35 -30.48 -32.63
CA ASN A 333 8.47 -31.43 -33.73
C ASN A 333 8.05 -30.85 -35.10
N VAL A 334 8.22 -29.54 -35.29
CA VAL A 334 8.02 -28.88 -36.59
C VAL A 334 9.24 -29.06 -37.48
N LEU A 335 10.43 -29.02 -36.88
CA LEU A 335 11.69 -29.37 -37.51
C LEU A 335 12.15 -30.74 -37.00
N ASP A 336 12.81 -31.49 -37.87
CA ASP A 336 13.36 -32.81 -37.57
C ASP A 336 14.86 -32.82 -37.86
N ILE A 337 15.67 -33.22 -36.88
CA ILE A 337 17.12 -33.33 -37.02
C ILE A 337 17.48 -34.40 -38.07
N THR A 338 16.64 -35.41 -38.26
CA THR A 338 16.86 -36.45 -39.29
C THR A 338 16.60 -35.95 -40.71
N ASN A 339 15.85 -34.86 -40.87
CA ASN A 339 15.66 -34.13 -42.11
C ASN A 339 15.96 -32.64 -41.90
N PRO A 340 17.25 -32.24 -41.86
CA PRO A 340 17.69 -30.90 -41.44
C PRO A 340 17.43 -29.82 -42.49
N THR A 341 16.47 -30.01 -43.40
CA THR A 341 16.15 -29.04 -44.44
C THR A 341 15.20 -27.98 -43.90
N ILE A 342 15.65 -26.72 -43.85
CA ILE A 342 14.82 -25.58 -43.48
C ILE A 342 14.42 -24.81 -44.74
N HIS A 343 13.11 -24.70 -44.98
CA HIS A 343 12.56 -23.93 -46.08
C HIS A 343 12.26 -22.51 -45.60
N LEU A 344 12.95 -21.52 -46.17
CA LEU A 344 12.75 -20.10 -45.86
C LEU A 344 12.01 -19.40 -46.98
N ARG A 345 11.07 -18.53 -46.63
CA ARG A 345 10.42 -17.60 -47.56
C ARG A 345 10.78 -16.18 -47.18
N ILE A 346 11.38 -15.46 -48.13
CA ILE A 346 11.58 -14.03 -48.04
C ILE A 346 10.42 -13.34 -48.75
N SER A 347 9.74 -12.44 -48.04
CA SER A 347 8.63 -11.65 -48.58
C SER A 347 8.86 -10.17 -48.29
N GLY A 348 8.40 -9.30 -49.20
CA GLY A 348 8.38 -7.87 -48.97
C GLY A 348 6.97 -7.33 -49.12
N ASP A 349 6.60 -6.36 -48.28
CA ASP A 349 5.38 -5.57 -48.50
C ASP A 349 5.69 -4.07 -48.51
N GLY A 350 5.55 -3.47 -49.70
CA GLY A 350 5.52 -2.02 -49.87
C GLY A 350 4.15 -1.46 -49.49
N ARG A 351 3.61 -1.78 -48.31
CA ARG A 351 2.28 -1.32 -47.92
C ARG A 351 2.33 0.07 -47.29
N ASN A 352 1.43 0.94 -47.77
CA ASN A 352 1.08 2.16 -47.05
C ASN A 352 0.33 1.77 -45.77
N VAL A 353 1.04 1.52 -44.68
CA VAL A 353 0.43 1.57 -43.34
C VAL A 353 -0.10 2.98 -43.17
N LYS A 354 -1.30 3.17 -42.58
CA LYS A 354 -2.02 4.46 -42.33
C LYS A 354 -1.24 5.52 -41.50
N ARG A 355 0.09 5.53 -41.54
CA ARG A 355 1.00 6.46 -40.91
C ARG A 355 1.38 7.55 -41.92
N LYS A 356 1.76 8.73 -41.44
CA LYS A 356 2.21 9.86 -42.27
C LYS A 356 3.42 9.53 -43.17
N VAL A 357 4.14 8.43 -42.90
CA VAL A 357 5.37 8.02 -43.58
C VAL A 357 5.18 6.61 -44.14
N LYS A 358 5.49 6.42 -45.43
CA LYS A 358 5.51 5.11 -46.08
C LYS A 358 6.63 4.26 -45.49
N GLN A 359 6.41 2.96 -45.37
CA GLN A 359 7.40 2.02 -44.85
C GLN A 359 7.55 0.86 -45.83
N VAL A 360 8.77 0.35 -45.93
CA VAL A 360 9.08 -0.88 -46.64
C VAL A 360 9.51 -1.90 -45.60
N ILE A 361 8.87 -3.07 -45.63
CA ILE A 361 9.18 -4.19 -44.74
C ILE A 361 9.61 -5.37 -45.58
N VAL A 362 10.69 -6.04 -45.14
CA VAL A 362 11.10 -7.34 -45.63
C VAL A 362 11.07 -8.32 -44.47
N THR A 363 10.39 -9.44 -44.69
CA THR A 363 10.15 -10.48 -43.69
C THR A 363 10.71 -11.84 -44.12
N CYS A 364 11.09 -12.67 -43.15
CA CYS A 364 11.36 -14.10 -43.31
C CYS A 364 10.24 -14.92 -42.66
N SER A 365 9.87 -16.05 -43.24
CA SER A 365 9.05 -17.07 -42.57
C SER A 365 9.64 -18.47 -42.80
N ILE A 366 9.51 -19.35 -41.82
CA ILE A 366 9.91 -20.76 -41.92
C ILE A 366 8.71 -21.56 -42.44
N LEU A 367 8.85 -22.16 -43.62
CA LEU A 367 7.78 -22.87 -44.32
C LEU A 367 7.59 -24.31 -43.85
N ASN A 368 8.47 -24.83 -43.00
CA ASN A 368 8.32 -26.18 -42.42
C ASN A 368 7.07 -26.29 -41.53
N ASP A 369 6.60 -25.18 -40.94
CA ASP A 369 5.38 -25.11 -40.14
C ASP A 369 4.14 -24.95 -41.04
N LEU A 370 3.84 -25.98 -41.84
CA LEU A 370 2.80 -25.95 -42.89
C LEU A 370 1.44 -25.46 -42.37
N ASP A 371 1.05 -25.89 -41.17
CA ASP A 371 -0.25 -25.57 -40.57
C ASP A 371 -0.38 -24.10 -40.17
N ASN A 372 0.74 -23.41 -39.97
CA ASN A 372 0.76 -22.03 -39.49
C ASN A 372 1.37 -21.02 -40.47
N ILE A 373 1.60 -21.39 -41.75
CA ILE A 373 2.15 -20.48 -42.78
C ILE A 373 1.30 -19.22 -42.99
N TYR A 374 -0.01 -19.31 -42.77
CA TYR A 374 -0.94 -18.19 -42.95
C TYR A 374 -1.00 -17.23 -41.77
N ARG A 375 -0.37 -17.60 -40.64
CA ARG A 375 -0.40 -16.81 -39.42
C ARG A 375 0.59 -15.65 -39.50
N PRO A 376 0.16 -14.38 -39.32
CA PRO A 376 1.06 -13.24 -39.39
C PRO A 376 2.18 -13.28 -38.34
N GLU A 377 1.97 -13.98 -37.22
CA GLU A 377 2.98 -14.15 -36.16
C GLU A 377 4.21 -14.95 -36.60
N ASN A 378 4.12 -15.66 -37.73
CA ASN A 378 5.21 -16.45 -38.29
C ASN A 378 6.02 -15.70 -39.36
N TYR A 379 5.76 -14.40 -39.56
CA TYR A 379 6.52 -13.53 -40.46
C TYR A 379 7.41 -12.59 -39.63
N TYR A 380 8.70 -12.90 -39.59
CA TYR A 380 9.69 -12.18 -38.81
C TYR A 380 10.28 -11.05 -39.63
N THR A 381 10.25 -9.82 -39.11
CA THR A 381 10.81 -8.66 -39.80
C THR A 381 12.34 -8.75 -39.84
N ILE A 382 12.93 -8.73 -41.03
CA ILE A 382 14.38 -8.69 -41.22
C ILE A 382 14.81 -7.24 -41.40
N ILE A 383 14.08 -6.49 -42.20
CA ILE A 383 14.40 -5.12 -42.58
C ILE A 383 13.13 -4.28 -42.50
N LEU A 384 13.24 -3.10 -41.90
CA LEU A 384 12.19 -2.09 -41.85
C LEU A 384 12.82 -0.72 -42.10
N TYR A 385 12.35 0.00 -43.10
CA TYR A 385 12.81 1.36 -43.35
C TYR A 385 11.71 2.32 -43.83
N PRO A 386 11.81 3.61 -43.49
CA PRO A 386 10.91 4.62 -44.04
C PRO A 386 11.24 4.89 -45.51
N GLY A 387 10.22 4.91 -46.37
CA GLY A 387 10.39 5.23 -47.78
C GLY A 387 9.47 4.43 -48.69
N ILE A 388 9.88 4.33 -49.95
CA ILE A 388 9.21 3.55 -50.98
C ILE A 388 10.18 2.51 -51.54
N GLU A 389 9.61 1.42 -52.04
CA GLU A 389 10.34 0.33 -52.64
C GLU A 389 10.99 0.80 -53.96
N LYS A 390 12.27 1.16 -53.90
CA LYS A 390 13.10 1.50 -55.06
C LYS A 390 14.24 0.50 -55.17
N TYR A 391 14.53 0.04 -56.38
CA TYR A 391 15.57 -0.95 -56.62
C TYR A 391 16.93 -0.52 -56.07
N GLU A 392 17.31 0.74 -56.25
CA GLU A 392 18.63 1.25 -55.80
C GLU A 392 18.76 1.21 -54.28
N ILE A 393 17.68 1.57 -53.58
CA ILE A 393 17.62 1.53 -52.11
C ILE A 393 17.60 0.09 -51.61
N LEU A 394 16.77 -0.76 -52.22
CA LEU A 394 16.68 -2.17 -51.89
C LEU A 394 18.02 -2.87 -52.08
N ASN A 395 18.75 -2.58 -53.16
CA ASN A 395 20.05 -3.17 -53.43
C ASN A 395 21.01 -2.89 -52.27
N VAL A 396 21.11 -1.64 -51.81
CA VAL A 396 21.96 -1.26 -50.67
C VAL A 396 21.48 -1.90 -49.37
N VAL A 397 20.18 -1.85 -49.09
CA VAL A 397 19.60 -2.31 -47.83
C VAL A 397 19.61 -3.84 -47.70
N LEU A 398 19.52 -4.57 -48.82
CA LEU A 398 19.49 -6.03 -48.86
C LEU A 398 20.86 -6.69 -48.99
N GLU A 399 21.92 -5.97 -49.40
CA GLU A 399 23.29 -6.50 -49.48
C GLU A 399 23.67 -7.36 -48.26
N PRO A 400 23.46 -6.88 -47.01
CA PRO A 400 23.81 -7.68 -45.85
C PRO A 400 22.99 -8.98 -45.71
N LEU A 401 21.68 -8.95 -46.04
CA LEU A 401 20.82 -10.14 -46.04
C LEU A 401 21.26 -11.15 -47.11
N ILE A 402 21.66 -10.68 -48.28
CA ILE A 402 22.16 -11.53 -49.37
C ILE A 402 23.42 -12.28 -48.90
N MET A 403 24.33 -11.59 -48.23
CA MET A 403 25.54 -12.21 -47.67
C MET A 403 25.22 -13.26 -46.61
N GLU A 404 24.28 -12.98 -45.71
CA GLU A 404 23.83 -13.96 -44.70
C GLU A 404 23.18 -15.20 -45.33
N LEU A 405 22.32 -15.02 -46.33
CA LEU A 405 21.68 -16.12 -47.04
C LEU A 405 22.68 -16.98 -47.82
N ARG A 406 23.69 -16.37 -48.45
CA ARG A 406 24.78 -17.10 -49.12
C ARG A 406 25.55 -17.94 -48.11
N LYS A 407 25.92 -17.35 -46.98
CA LYS A 407 26.62 -18.04 -45.90
C LYS A 407 25.81 -19.24 -45.39
N LEU A 408 24.52 -19.06 -45.10
CA LEU A 408 23.63 -20.14 -44.68
C LEU A 408 23.52 -21.27 -45.72
N LYS A 409 23.54 -20.92 -47.02
CA LYS A 409 23.49 -21.91 -48.10
C LYS A 409 24.80 -22.69 -48.24
N GLU A 410 25.94 -22.04 -48.03
CA GLU A 410 27.28 -22.62 -48.22
C GLU A 410 27.76 -23.39 -47.00
N GLU A 411 27.55 -22.85 -45.80
CA GLU A 411 28.06 -23.41 -44.53
C GLU A 411 27.00 -24.19 -43.75
N GLY A 412 25.72 -24.10 -44.15
CA GLY A 412 24.60 -24.61 -43.35
C GLY A 412 24.27 -23.73 -42.15
N PHE A 413 23.32 -24.19 -41.33
CA PHE A 413 23.01 -23.57 -40.05
C PHE A 413 23.58 -24.43 -38.93
N ARG A 414 24.20 -23.81 -37.91
CA ARG A 414 24.63 -24.50 -36.69
C ARG A 414 24.00 -23.85 -35.48
N ASP A 415 23.42 -24.67 -34.61
CA ASP A 415 22.84 -24.18 -33.37
C ASP A 415 23.91 -23.78 -32.34
N ASN A 416 23.49 -23.25 -31.19
CA ASN A 416 24.40 -22.86 -30.10
C ASN A 416 25.16 -24.03 -29.46
N GLN A 417 24.80 -25.27 -29.79
CA GLN A 417 25.45 -26.51 -29.37
C GLN A 417 26.32 -27.10 -30.48
N ASN A 418 26.53 -26.37 -31.59
CA ASN A 418 27.23 -26.81 -32.80
C ASN A 418 26.61 -28.05 -33.47
N LYS A 419 25.31 -28.28 -33.30
CA LYS A 419 24.59 -29.28 -34.11
C LYS A 419 24.27 -28.65 -35.47
N GLU A 420 24.63 -29.38 -36.52
CA GLU A 420 24.29 -29.08 -37.92
C GLU A 420 22.84 -29.40 -38.24
#